data_AF-A0A7S4CM53-F1
#
_entry.id   AF-A0A7S4CM53-F1
#
_cell.length_a   1.000
_cell.length_b   1.000
_cell.length_c   1.000
_cell.angle_alpha   90.00
_cell.angle_beta   90.00
_cell.angle_gamma   90.00
#
_symmetry.space_group_name_H-M   'P 1'
#
loop_
_entity.id
_entity.type
_entity.pdbx_description
1 polymer ?
#
loop_
_entity_poly.entity_id
_entity_poly.type
_entity_poly.pdbx_seq_one_letter_code
_entity_poly.pdbx_strand_id
1 'polypeptide(L)'
;FFRTMFFGGGVSWFEEIFGFEEDAYEATRAQFTVETHRAADGDAAYVLTSKANQKSFYVGPFHCPSVAALRSKAQAAQFSPEMRPLTFGNVTGCVRRLHWDPGHAGAVFQVASQFNCLEMVGPSVTPAEGITGYEYDGTQGPACAMVCAPATVFRNYFVNEKGQGTTQLDLLDDVAAMLQNDKHGYWNMVNGYCLETSREAFESLAARLQDPRLSEEVVAKLKVGVHPDTSVVNHSHNVCQVFCSALPVAYSALPDEAWAKFACCVLEGAYEATLAVAALAAAQRQRRVSVFLTKLGGG
;
A
#
# COMPACT_ATOMS: atom_id res chain seq x y z
N PHE A 1 -10.31 -14.32 23.93
CA PHE A 1 -10.57 -13.57 25.17
C PHE A 1 -9.89 -12.21 25.09
N PHE A 2 -10.50 -11.25 24.40
CA PHE A 2 -10.17 -9.84 24.59
C PHE A 2 -11.45 -9.18 25.07
N ARG A 3 -11.48 -9.00 26.39
CA ARG A 3 -12.53 -8.30 27.09
C ARG A 3 -12.31 -6.82 26.81
N THR A 4 -13.35 -6.21 26.28
CA THR A 4 -13.65 -4.78 26.25
C THR A 4 -13.00 -4.03 27.42
N MET A 5 -11.98 -3.23 27.12
CA MET A 5 -11.55 -2.14 27.98
C MET A 5 -12.00 -0.85 27.30
N PHE A 6 -13.24 -0.45 27.60
CA PHE A 6 -13.65 0.93 27.46
C PHE A 6 -12.77 1.78 28.38
N PHE A 7 -11.95 2.65 27.81
CA PHE A 7 -11.29 3.74 28.52
C PHE A 7 -11.41 5.03 27.72
N GLY A 8 -12.22 5.96 28.23
CA GLY A 8 -12.12 7.41 27.99
C GLY A 8 -12.84 7.93 26.74
N GLY A 9 -13.82 8.80 26.94
CA GLY A 9 -14.47 9.60 25.88
C GLY A 9 -13.55 10.65 25.28
N GLY A 10 -12.53 10.20 24.55
CA GLY A 10 -11.74 10.99 23.63
C GLY A 10 -12.26 10.81 22.20
N VAL A 11 -12.07 11.83 21.38
CA VAL A 11 -12.37 11.83 19.94
C VAL A 11 -11.38 10.87 19.25
N SER A 12 -11.85 9.99 18.37
CA SER A 12 -10.97 9.07 17.63
C SER A 12 -10.11 9.82 16.61
N TRP A 13 -8.99 9.24 16.18
CA TRP A 13 -8.13 9.89 15.16
C TRP A 13 -8.89 10.23 13.88
N PHE A 14 -9.85 9.39 13.49
CA PHE A 14 -10.69 9.57 12.31
C PHE A 14 -11.63 10.76 12.51
N GLU A 15 -12.30 10.83 13.66
CA GLU A 15 -13.22 11.92 14.00
C GLU A 15 -12.49 13.26 14.12
N GLU A 16 -11.26 13.30 14.64
CA GLU A 16 -10.45 14.52 14.69
C GLU A 16 -10.19 15.12 13.30
N ILE A 17 -9.97 14.26 12.30
CA ILE A 17 -9.66 14.69 10.93
C ILE A 17 -10.93 15.04 10.17
N PHE A 18 -11.94 14.17 10.21
CA PHE A 18 -13.12 14.24 9.33
C PHE A 18 -14.35 14.85 10.01
N GLY A 19 -14.35 15.00 11.33
CA GLY A 19 -15.40 15.68 12.11
C GLY A 19 -16.64 14.85 12.40
N PHE A 20 -16.57 13.52 12.26
CA PHE A 20 -17.62 12.59 12.63
C PHE A 20 -17.03 11.21 12.98
N GLU A 21 -17.72 10.45 13.81
CA GLU A 21 -17.34 9.07 14.18
C GLU A 21 -17.57 8.12 13.00
N GLU A 22 -16.63 7.20 12.77
CA GLU A 22 -16.80 6.17 11.74
C GLU A 22 -17.86 5.14 12.16
N ASP A 23 -18.86 4.96 11.31
CA ASP A 23 -19.97 4.03 11.51
C ASP A 23 -19.99 2.99 10.37
N ALA A 24 -21.13 2.31 10.16
CA ALA A 24 -21.35 1.37 9.07
C ALA A 24 -20.85 1.91 7.72
N TYR A 25 -20.23 1.03 6.93
CA TYR A 25 -19.49 1.37 5.71
C TYR A 25 -20.19 2.38 4.78
N GLU A 26 -21.47 2.15 4.44
CA GLU A 26 -22.22 3.06 3.55
C GLU A 26 -22.60 4.38 4.23
N ALA A 27 -22.87 4.36 5.54
CA ALA A 27 -23.14 5.59 6.30
C ALA A 27 -21.89 6.47 6.36
N THR A 28 -20.72 5.87 6.64
CA THR A 28 -19.42 6.54 6.60
C THR A 28 -19.11 7.07 5.20
N ARG A 29 -19.24 6.23 4.17
CA ARG A 29 -19.03 6.64 2.77
C ARG A 29 -19.92 7.82 2.38
N ALA A 30 -21.17 7.84 2.83
CA ALA A 30 -22.11 8.92 2.54
C ALA A 30 -21.73 10.27 3.18
N GLN A 31 -20.85 10.30 4.18
CA GLN A 31 -20.32 11.54 4.78
C GLN A 31 -19.23 12.19 3.95
N PHE A 32 -18.78 11.57 2.86
CA PHE A 32 -17.76 12.14 1.97
C PHE A 32 -18.30 12.43 0.58
N THR A 33 -17.65 13.36 -0.10
CA THR A 33 -17.71 13.51 -1.57
C THR A 33 -16.31 13.45 -2.14
N VAL A 34 -16.17 12.88 -3.34
CA VAL A 34 -14.89 12.85 -4.07
C VAL A 34 -15.06 13.60 -5.38
N GLU A 35 -14.21 14.60 -5.59
CA GLU A 35 -14.09 15.32 -6.86
C GLU A 35 -12.87 14.81 -7.61
N THR A 36 -13.02 14.62 -8.92
CA THR A 36 -11.93 14.20 -9.81
C THR A 36 -11.41 15.41 -10.56
N HIS A 37 -10.10 15.62 -10.47
CA HIS A 37 -9.34 16.64 -11.18
C HIS A 37 -8.27 15.98 -12.07
N ARG A 38 -7.53 16.81 -12.80
CA ARG A 38 -6.35 16.38 -13.55
C ARG A 38 -5.09 16.82 -12.81
N ALA A 39 -4.21 15.87 -12.54
CA ALA A 39 -2.85 16.13 -12.08
C ALA A 39 -2.02 16.81 -13.19
N ALA A 40 -0.87 17.35 -12.82
CA ALA A 40 0.04 18.06 -13.75
C ALA A 40 0.56 17.18 -14.90
N ASP A 41 0.62 15.86 -14.71
CA ASP A 41 1.00 14.86 -15.70
C ASP A 41 -0.20 14.29 -16.50
N GLY A 42 -1.42 14.78 -16.24
CA GLY A 42 -2.64 14.38 -16.92
C GLY A 42 -3.41 13.24 -16.24
N ASP A 43 -2.85 12.63 -15.19
CA ASP A 43 -3.53 11.57 -14.46
C ASP A 43 -4.74 12.10 -13.68
N ALA A 44 -5.69 11.22 -13.36
CA ALA A 44 -6.79 11.59 -12.48
C ALA A 44 -6.25 11.80 -11.06
N ALA A 45 -6.54 12.94 -10.46
CA ALA A 45 -6.27 13.23 -9.06
C ALA A 45 -7.58 13.47 -8.32
N TYR A 46 -7.62 13.16 -7.03
CA TYR A 46 -8.86 13.23 -6.25
C TYR A 46 -8.75 14.28 -5.14
N VAL A 47 -9.88 14.94 -4.87
CA VAL A 47 -10.08 15.75 -3.67
C VAL A 47 -11.26 15.16 -2.90
N LEU A 48 -11.00 14.79 -1.65
CA LEU A 48 -12.00 14.25 -0.73
C LEU A 48 -12.52 15.39 0.14
N THR A 49 -13.83 15.59 0.22
CA THR A 49 -14.45 16.57 1.12
C THR A 49 -15.30 15.84 2.15
N SER A 50 -15.07 16.12 3.44
CA SER A 50 -15.95 15.66 4.52
C SER A 50 -17.14 16.61 4.63
N LYS A 51 -18.36 16.05 4.60
CA LYS A 51 -19.61 16.80 4.78
C LYS A 51 -19.81 17.24 6.23
N ALA A 52 -19.24 16.53 7.21
CA ALA A 52 -19.45 16.84 8.61
C ALA A 52 -18.75 18.14 9.02
N ASN A 53 -17.51 18.35 8.57
CA ASN A 53 -16.71 19.54 8.91
C ASN A 53 -16.37 20.46 7.73
N GLN A 54 -16.86 20.15 6.52
CA GLN A 54 -16.65 20.91 5.28
C GLN A 54 -15.17 21.08 4.86
N LYS A 55 -14.25 20.30 5.44
CA LYS A 55 -12.84 20.32 5.04
C LYS A 55 -12.64 19.49 3.78
N SER A 56 -11.84 20.03 2.87
CA SER A 56 -11.40 19.35 1.65
C SER A 56 -9.93 18.96 1.77
N PHE A 57 -9.60 17.77 1.27
CA PHE A 57 -8.31 17.15 1.39
C PHE A 57 -7.85 16.63 0.03
N TYR A 58 -6.65 17.00 -0.37
CA TYR A 58 -6.06 16.45 -1.58
C TYR A 58 -5.59 15.01 -1.34
N VAL A 59 -6.12 14.09 -2.15
CA VAL A 59 -5.77 12.67 -2.14
C VAL A 59 -4.69 12.39 -3.17
N GLY A 60 -4.77 13.06 -4.31
CA GLY A 60 -3.90 12.86 -5.48
C GLY A 60 -4.20 11.59 -6.27
N PRO A 61 -3.38 11.25 -7.28
CA PRO A 61 -3.59 10.06 -8.11
C PRO A 61 -3.43 8.76 -7.32
N PHE A 62 -4.02 7.68 -7.82
CA PHE A 62 -3.80 6.32 -7.32
C PHE A 62 -3.70 5.32 -8.47
N HIS A 63 -2.67 4.47 -8.44
CA HIS A 63 -2.41 3.48 -9.49
C HIS A 63 -1.96 2.15 -8.89
N CYS A 64 -2.18 1.06 -9.62
CA CYS A 64 -1.72 -0.28 -9.26
C CYS A 64 -0.80 -0.88 -10.33
N PRO A 65 0.36 -0.25 -10.65
CA PRO A 65 1.22 -0.74 -11.72
C PRO A 65 1.93 -2.04 -11.34
N SER A 66 2.23 -2.87 -12.34
CA SER A 66 3.15 -4.00 -12.17
C SER A 66 4.61 -3.55 -12.12
N VAL A 67 5.47 -4.36 -11.52
CA VAL A 67 6.93 -4.16 -11.53
C VAL A 67 7.45 -4.01 -12.95
N ALA A 68 7.02 -4.87 -13.89
CA ALA A 68 7.42 -4.78 -15.30
C ALA A 68 7.06 -3.43 -15.94
N ALA A 69 5.87 -2.90 -15.64
CA ALA A 69 5.44 -1.60 -16.16
C ALA A 69 6.29 -0.45 -15.61
N LEU A 70 6.59 -0.49 -14.30
CA LEU A 70 7.47 0.48 -13.65
C LEU A 70 8.90 0.40 -14.18
N ARG A 71 9.46 -0.81 -14.28
CA ARG A 71 10.79 -1.10 -14.80
C ARG A 71 10.96 -0.56 -16.21
N SER A 72 10.00 -0.84 -17.10
CA SER A 72 10.02 -0.35 -18.48
C SER A 72 10.03 1.18 -18.54
N LYS A 73 9.16 1.84 -17.77
CA LYS A 73 9.14 3.32 -17.69
C LYS A 73 10.45 3.88 -17.13
N ALA A 74 11.01 3.27 -16.08
CA ALA A 74 12.24 3.72 -15.44
C ALA A 74 13.46 3.58 -16.36
N GLN A 75 13.53 2.51 -17.17
CA GLN A 75 14.58 2.32 -18.17
C GLN A 75 14.52 3.35 -19.30
N ALA A 76 13.32 3.82 -19.65
CA ALA A 76 13.13 4.87 -20.65
C ALA A 76 13.29 6.30 -20.08
N ALA A 77 13.42 6.45 -18.76
CA ALA A 77 13.47 7.75 -18.11
C ALA A 77 14.79 8.48 -18.39
N GLN A 78 14.70 9.79 -18.59
CA GLN A 78 15.86 10.65 -18.83
C GLN A 78 16.26 11.40 -17.57
N PHE A 79 17.53 11.27 -17.22
CA PHE A 79 18.12 11.83 -16.02
C PHE A 79 19.09 12.97 -16.40
N SER A 80 18.97 14.14 -15.77
CA SER A 80 19.96 15.21 -15.89
C SER A 80 21.38 14.70 -15.59
N PRO A 81 22.39 15.02 -16.43
CA PRO A 81 23.79 14.69 -16.17
C PRO A 81 24.35 15.27 -14.86
N GLU A 82 23.70 16.31 -14.31
CA GLU A 82 24.13 16.98 -13.09
C GLU A 82 23.63 16.29 -11.81
N MET A 83 22.83 15.23 -11.93
CA MET A 83 22.35 14.50 -10.76
C MET A 83 23.48 13.76 -10.06
N ARG A 84 23.59 14.02 -8.76
CA ARG A 84 24.61 13.41 -7.90
C ARG A 84 24.36 11.90 -7.74
N PRO A 85 25.41 11.11 -7.45
CA PRO A 85 25.29 9.69 -7.17
C PRO A 85 24.32 9.36 -6.02
N LEU A 86 23.82 8.13 -6.03
CA LEU A 86 22.99 7.58 -4.95
C LEU A 86 23.79 7.49 -3.64
N THR A 87 23.11 7.75 -2.53
CA THR A 87 23.64 7.58 -1.18
C THR A 87 22.65 6.77 -0.37
N PHE A 88 23.13 5.82 0.43
CA PHE A 88 22.31 4.99 1.30
C PHE A 88 22.78 5.13 2.75
N GLY A 89 21.84 4.97 3.68
CA GLY A 89 22.10 5.02 5.11
C GLY A 89 20.96 4.39 5.88
N ASN A 90 21.26 3.92 7.10
CA ASN A 90 20.25 3.39 7.99
C ASN A 90 19.57 4.53 8.76
N VAL A 91 18.24 4.51 8.81
CA VAL A 91 17.44 5.45 9.58
C VAL A 91 16.63 4.67 10.60
N THR A 92 16.65 5.10 11.85
CA THR A 92 15.77 4.59 12.91
C THR A 92 14.92 5.75 13.41
N GLY A 93 13.60 5.61 13.39
CA GLY A 93 12.70 6.69 13.80
C GLY A 93 11.22 6.36 13.63
N CYS A 94 10.38 7.29 14.05
CA CYS A 94 8.93 7.19 13.89
C CYS A 94 8.55 7.61 12.46
N VAL A 95 7.94 6.69 11.70
CA VAL A 95 7.56 6.94 10.30
C VAL A 95 6.62 8.14 10.15
N ARG A 96 5.75 8.40 11.15
CA ARG A 96 4.88 9.58 11.16
C ARG A 96 5.69 10.89 11.20
N ARG A 97 6.72 10.95 12.05
CA ARG A 97 7.61 12.13 12.12
C ARG A 97 8.38 12.33 10.83
N LEU A 98 8.78 11.25 10.15
CA LEU A 98 9.43 11.34 8.85
C LEU A 98 8.49 11.91 7.78
N HIS A 99 7.20 11.54 7.81
CA HIS A 99 6.18 12.12 6.92
C HIS A 99 5.90 13.59 7.25
N TRP A 100 5.86 13.97 8.52
CA TRP A 100 5.60 15.35 8.95
C TRP A 100 6.73 16.33 8.69
N ASP A 101 7.95 15.85 8.46
CA ASP A 101 9.10 16.70 8.19
C ASP A 101 8.97 17.35 6.78
N PRO A 102 8.85 18.69 6.68
CA PRO A 102 8.75 19.37 5.39
C PRO A 102 10.00 19.19 4.52
N GLY A 103 11.16 18.83 5.11
CA GLY A 103 12.36 18.44 4.39
C GLY A 103 12.21 17.16 3.57
N HIS A 104 11.16 16.38 3.82
CA HIS A 104 10.79 15.18 3.05
C HIS A 104 9.64 15.43 2.06
N ALA A 105 9.35 16.68 1.71
CA ALA A 105 8.38 17.01 0.67
C ALA A 105 8.68 16.28 -0.65
N GLY A 106 7.72 15.46 -1.09
CA GLY A 106 7.80 14.61 -2.27
C GLY A 106 8.72 13.39 -2.11
N ALA A 107 9.18 13.06 -0.90
CA ALA A 107 9.90 11.81 -0.65
C ALA A 107 9.00 10.59 -0.91
N VAL A 108 9.62 9.46 -1.24
CA VAL A 108 8.96 8.19 -1.49
C VAL A 108 9.06 7.31 -0.25
N PHE A 109 7.93 6.84 0.26
CA PHE A 109 7.84 5.95 1.40
C PHE A 109 7.35 4.58 0.96
N GLN A 110 8.13 3.54 1.25
CA GLN A 110 7.66 2.16 1.17
C GLN A 110 6.74 1.87 2.35
N VAL A 111 5.48 1.57 2.07
CA VAL A 111 4.46 1.28 3.06
C VAL A 111 4.27 -0.23 3.15
N ALA A 112 4.38 -0.77 4.36
CA ALA A 112 4.06 -2.16 4.64
C ALA A 112 2.53 -2.30 4.64
N SER A 113 1.97 -2.86 3.58
CA SER A 113 0.53 -2.90 3.30
C SER A 113 0.08 -4.34 3.06
N GLN A 114 -1.22 -4.56 2.82
CA GLN A 114 -1.74 -5.81 2.26
C GLN A 114 -1.96 -5.71 0.73
N PHE A 115 -2.26 -6.83 0.07
CA PHE A 115 -2.48 -6.90 -1.38
C PHE A 115 -3.72 -6.12 -1.86
N ASN A 116 -4.56 -5.63 -0.95
CA ASN A 116 -5.69 -4.75 -1.25
C ASN A 116 -5.38 -3.25 -0.98
N CYS A 117 -4.12 -2.90 -0.71
CA CYS A 117 -3.67 -1.53 -0.36
C CYS A 117 -4.32 -0.95 0.91
N LEU A 118 -4.75 -1.83 1.83
CA LEU A 118 -5.22 -1.49 3.16
C LEU A 118 -4.28 -2.11 4.21
N GLU A 119 -4.57 -1.82 5.48
CA GLU A 119 -3.74 -2.07 6.65
C GLU A 119 -4.60 -2.65 7.80
N MET A 120 -5.50 -3.57 7.44
CA MET A 120 -6.37 -4.27 8.37
C MET A 120 -5.53 -5.12 9.34
N VAL A 121 -5.90 -5.13 10.62
CA VAL A 121 -5.12 -5.75 11.71
C VAL A 121 -5.06 -7.28 11.65
N GLY A 122 -5.82 -7.92 10.75
CA GLY A 122 -5.77 -9.35 10.51
C GLY A 122 -6.72 -9.80 9.40
N PRO A 123 -6.61 -11.07 8.94
CA PRO A 123 -7.39 -11.59 7.81
C PRO A 123 -8.89 -11.70 8.07
N SER A 124 -9.33 -11.65 9.34
CA SER A 124 -10.75 -11.67 9.69
C SER A 124 -11.42 -10.30 9.64
N VAL A 125 -10.63 -9.22 9.55
CA VAL A 125 -11.14 -7.84 9.53
C VAL A 125 -11.32 -7.41 8.07
N THR A 126 -12.54 -6.98 7.75
CA THR A 126 -12.95 -6.59 6.40
C THR A 126 -12.85 -5.07 6.21
N PRO A 127 -12.68 -4.59 4.97
CA PRO A 127 -12.78 -3.16 4.66
C PRO A 127 -14.09 -2.50 5.10
N ALA A 128 -15.17 -3.29 5.21
CA ALA A 128 -16.49 -2.85 5.67
C ALA A 128 -16.53 -2.48 7.17
N GLU A 129 -15.56 -2.94 7.96
CA GLU A 129 -15.41 -2.60 9.38
C GLU A 129 -14.72 -1.25 9.61
N GLY A 130 -14.29 -0.57 8.55
CA GLY A 130 -13.73 0.77 8.61
C GLY A 130 -12.21 0.82 8.87
N ILE A 131 -11.69 2.03 9.02
CA ILE A 131 -10.25 2.32 9.14
C ILE A 131 -9.87 2.96 10.48
N THR A 132 -10.82 3.25 11.36
CA THR A 132 -10.59 3.85 12.68
C THR A 132 -9.69 2.97 13.52
N GLY A 133 -9.85 1.64 13.41
CA GLY A 133 -9.06 0.65 14.13
C GLY A 133 -7.54 0.73 13.92
N TYR A 134 -7.08 1.43 12.89
CA TYR A 134 -5.66 1.64 12.61
C TYR A 134 -4.92 2.35 13.75
N GLU A 135 -5.60 3.16 14.57
CA GLU A 135 -4.98 3.85 15.71
C GLU A 135 -4.48 2.91 16.81
N TYR A 136 -5.03 1.69 16.87
CA TYR A 136 -4.65 0.67 17.84
C TYR A 136 -3.53 -0.25 17.34
N ASP A 137 -3.13 -0.12 16.07
CA ASP A 137 -2.04 -0.88 15.48
C ASP A 137 -0.76 -0.03 15.39
N GLY A 138 0.23 -0.42 16.19
CA GLY A 138 1.52 0.26 16.29
C GLY A 138 2.50 -0.06 15.16
N THR A 139 2.11 -0.85 14.16
CA THR A 139 2.96 -1.20 13.02
C THR A 139 3.10 -0.05 12.02
N GLN A 140 4.02 -0.20 11.08
CA GLN A 140 4.38 0.87 10.15
C GLN A 140 3.26 1.21 9.16
N GLY A 141 2.55 0.21 8.64
CA GLY A 141 1.47 0.40 7.65
C GLY A 141 0.38 1.35 8.15
N PRO A 142 -0.32 1.01 9.25
CA PRO A 142 -1.32 1.87 9.87
C PRO A 142 -0.80 3.28 10.18
N ALA A 143 0.45 3.40 10.66
CA ALA A 143 1.06 4.69 10.90
C ALA A 143 1.22 5.53 9.61
N CYS A 144 1.59 4.93 8.48
CA CYS A 144 1.62 5.57 7.16
C CYS A 144 0.23 5.91 6.62
N ALA A 145 -0.74 5.03 6.84
CA ALA A 145 -2.12 5.23 6.42
C ALA A 145 -2.81 6.38 7.17
N MET A 146 -2.54 6.52 8.47
CA MET A 146 -3.10 7.59 9.29
C MET A 146 -2.55 8.98 8.92
N VAL A 147 -1.25 9.09 8.59
CA VAL A 147 -0.66 10.39 8.20
C VAL A 147 -1.17 10.90 6.85
N CYS A 148 -1.59 9.98 5.98
CA CYS A 148 -2.23 10.28 4.69
C CYS A 148 -3.70 9.83 4.70
N ALA A 149 -4.42 10.11 5.80
CA ALA A 149 -5.80 9.67 6.05
C ALA A 149 -6.77 9.81 4.86
N PRO A 150 -6.81 10.93 4.12
CA PRO A 150 -7.75 11.11 3.02
C PRO A 150 -7.53 10.09 1.91
N ALA A 151 -6.27 9.73 1.65
CA ALA A 151 -5.92 8.70 0.69
C ALA A 151 -6.35 7.31 1.18
N THR A 152 -6.23 7.04 2.48
CA THR A 152 -6.73 5.81 3.09
C THR A 152 -8.26 5.71 3.01
N VAL A 153 -8.99 6.79 3.29
CA VAL A 153 -10.45 6.86 3.06
C VAL A 153 -10.78 6.61 1.59
N PHE A 154 -10.04 7.22 0.66
CA PHE A 154 -10.26 6.99 -0.76
C PHE A 154 -10.05 5.52 -1.14
N ARG A 155 -8.94 4.90 -0.73
CA ARG A 155 -8.65 3.49 -1.00
C ARG A 155 -9.70 2.56 -0.40
N ASN A 156 -10.23 2.87 0.79
CA ASN A 156 -11.25 2.03 1.41
C ASN A 156 -12.63 2.21 0.77
N TYR A 157 -13.09 3.44 0.58
CA TYR A 157 -14.49 3.76 0.29
C TYR A 157 -14.79 4.17 -1.17
N PHE A 158 -13.78 4.53 -1.97
CA PHE A 158 -13.99 5.20 -3.26
C PHE A 158 -13.17 4.65 -4.43
N VAL A 159 -12.12 3.86 -4.19
CA VAL A 159 -11.33 3.28 -5.28
C VAL A 159 -12.24 2.49 -6.24
N ASN A 160 -11.98 2.60 -7.55
CA ASN A 160 -12.84 2.04 -8.61
C ASN A 160 -14.32 2.46 -8.48
N GLU A 161 -14.58 3.65 -7.95
CA GLU A 161 -15.91 4.27 -7.71
C GLU A 161 -16.79 3.57 -6.66
N LYS A 162 -16.42 2.36 -6.25
CA LYS A 162 -17.20 1.49 -5.36
C LYS A 162 -16.56 1.29 -3.98
N GLY A 163 -15.26 1.57 -3.84
CA GLY A 163 -14.49 1.18 -2.68
C GLY A 163 -14.31 -0.34 -2.59
N GLN A 164 -13.90 -0.82 -1.42
CA GLN A 164 -13.44 -2.19 -1.19
C GLN A 164 -14.34 -3.02 -0.26
N GLY A 165 -15.51 -2.51 0.13
CA GLY A 165 -16.44 -3.21 1.04
C GLY A 165 -16.94 -4.57 0.54
N THR A 166 -17.14 -4.73 -0.78
CA THR A 166 -17.63 -5.99 -1.39
C THR A 166 -16.60 -6.63 -2.32
N THR A 167 -15.94 -5.83 -3.18
CA THR A 167 -14.92 -6.30 -4.11
C THR A 167 -13.63 -5.55 -3.81
N GLN A 168 -12.57 -6.29 -3.49
CA GLN A 168 -11.29 -5.73 -3.09
C GLN A 168 -10.32 -5.69 -4.26
N LEU A 169 -9.35 -4.79 -4.16
CA LEU A 169 -8.15 -4.87 -4.97
C LEU A 169 -7.38 -6.14 -4.61
N ASP A 170 -6.76 -6.75 -5.62
CA ASP A 170 -5.82 -7.85 -5.45
C ASP A 170 -4.59 -7.54 -6.31
N LEU A 171 -3.51 -7.12 -5.65
CA LEU A 171 -2.24 -6.81 -6.31
C LEU A 171 -1.40 -8.05 -6.69
N LEU A 172 -1.94 -9.25 -6.44
CA LEU A 172 -1.35 -10.54 -6.82
C LEU A 172 -2.15 -11.21 -7.95
N ASP A 173 -3.20 -10.59 -8.46
CA ASP A 173 -4.10 -11.11 -9.50
C ASP A 173 -3.38 -11.56 -10.79
N ASP A 174 -2.46 -10.76 -11.33
CA ASP A 174 -1.69 -11.09 -12.52
C ASP A 174 -0.75 -12.29 -12.28
N VAL A 175 -0.23 -12.41 -11.05
CA VAL A 175 0.58 -13.55 -10.61
C VAL A 175 -0.30 -14.79 -10.45
N ALA A 176 -1.49 -14.64 -9.86
CA ALA A 176 -2.48 -15.71 -9.71
C ALA A 176 -2.88 -16.29 -11.07
N ALA A 177 -3.19 -15.42 -12.03
CA ALA A 177 -3.56 -15.81 -13.38
C ALA A 177 -2.42 -16.53 -14.10
N MET A 178 -1.20 -16.01 -14.01
CA MET A 178 -0.01 -16.63 -14.62
C MET A 178 0.29 -18.01 -14.02
N LEU A 179 0.21 -18.15 -12.70
CA LEU A 179 0.45 -19.42 -12.01
C LEU A 179 -0.71 -20.41 -12.15
N GLN A 180 -1.85 -19.99 -12.72
CA GLN A 180 -3.10 -20.73 -12.82
C GLN A 180 -3.65 -21.12 -11.43
N ASN A 181 -3.70 -20.15 -10.51
CA ASN A 181 -4.15 -20.36 -9.14
C ASN A 181 -5.58 -20.93 -9.08
N ASP A 182 -6.50 -20.55 -9.97
CA ASP A 182 -7.86 -21.11 -10.01
C ASP A 182 -7.88 -22.63 -10.27
N LYS A 183 -6.86 -23.15 -10.97
CA LYS A 183 -6.73 -24.57 -11.28
C LYS A 183 -5.95 -25.32 -10.20
N HIS A 184 -4.87 -24.73 -9.72
CA HIS A 184 -3.96 -25.38 -8.79
C HIS A 184 -4.35 -25.18 -7.32
N GLY A 185 -5.14 -24.14 -7.03
CA GLY A 185 -5.55 -23.76 -5.70
C GLY A 185 -4.36 -23.61 -4.78
N TYR A 186 -3.38 -22.75 -5.09
CA TYR A 186 -2.20 -22.52 -4.24
C TYR A 186 -2.53 -21.68 -3.00
N TRP A 187 -3.34 -20.64 -3.18
CA TRP A 187 -3.78 -19.76 -2.11
C TRP A 187 -5.19 -19.24 -2.34
N ASN A 188 -5.79 -18.73 -1.27
CA ASN A 188 -6.97 -17.89 -1.31
C ASN A 188 -6.60 -16.47 -0.90
N MET A 189 -7.10 -15.46 -1.62
CA MET A 189 -6.98 -14.07 -1.20
C MET A 189 -8.13 -13.74 -0.26
N VAL A 190 -7.83 -13.37 0.99
CA VAL A 190 -8.83 -13.06 2.02
C VAL A 190 -8.48 -11.72 2.66
N ASN A 191 -9.28 -10.69 2.42
CA ASN A 191 -9.08 -9.35 3.00
C ASN A 191 -7.68 -8.76 2.75
N GLY A 192 -7.09 -9.04 1.57
CA GLY A 192 -5.72 -8.63 1.22
C GLY A 192 -4.61 -9.56 1.69
N TYR A 193 -4.95 -10.68 2.36
CA TYR A 193 -4.01 -11.71 2.81
C TYR A 193 -3.98 -12.88 1.82
N CYS A 194 -2.79 -13.19 1.31
CA CYS A 194 -2.52 -14.38 0.49
C CYS A 194 -2.34 -15.61 1.41
N LEU A 195 -3.42 -16.35 1.68
CA LEU A 195 -3.42 -17.48 2.61
C LEU A 195 -3.32 -18.80 1.87
N GLU A 196 -2.41 -19.68 2.29
CA GLU A 196 -2.25 -21.01 1.71
C GLU A 196 -3.54 -21.83 1.80
N THR A 197 -3.77 -22.68 0.81
CA THR A 197 -4.88 -23.65 0.81
C THR A 197 -4.48 -24.97 1.48
N SER A 198 -3.29 -25.48 1.15
CA SER A 198 -2.70 -26.67 1.76
C SER A 198 -1.18 -26.66 1.62
N ARG A 199 -0.53 -27.50 2.44
CA ARG A 199 0.91 -27.72 2.41
C ARG A 199 1.38 -28.22 1.04
N GLU A 200 0.69 -29.20 0.47
CA GLU A 200 1.07 -29.85 -0.78
C GLU A 200 1.00 -28.88 -1.96
N ALA A 201 -0.03 -28.00 -1.97
CA ALA A 201 -0.16 -26.97 -2.99
C ALA A 201 1.02 -25.99 -2.92
N PHE A 202 1.36 -25.52 -1.72
CA PHE A 202 2.47 -24.58 -1.55
C PHE A 202 3.85 -25.20 -1.80
N GLU A 203 4.08 -26.45 -1.38
CA GLU A 203 5.32 -27.19 -1.71
C GLU A 203 5.47 -27.38 -3.23
N SER A 204 4.37 -27.65 -3.94
CA SER A 204 4.35 -27.71 -5.40
C SER A 204 4.67 -26.37 -6.05
N LEU A 205 4.12 -25.26 -5.52
CA LEU A 205 4.47 -23.91 -5.96
C LEU A 205 5.96 -23.62 -5.73
N ALA A 206 6.49 -23.91 -4.54
CA ALA A 206 7.89 -23.72 -4.20
C ALA A 206 8.84 -24.53 -5.10
N ALA A 207 8.43 -25.74 -5.51
CA ALA A 207 9.16 -26.55 -6.48
C ALA A 207 9.17 -25.92 -7.88
N ARG A 208 8.04 -25.37 -8.34
CA ARG A 208 7.94 -24.66 -9.63
C ARG A 208 8.81 -23.40 -9.64
N LEU A 209 8.81 -22.64 -8.55
CA LEU A 209 9.61 -21.42 -8.39
C LEU A 209 11.12 -21.68 -8.24
N GLN A 210 11.57 -22.95 -8.25
CA GLN A 210 13.00 -23.22 -8.46
C GLN A 210 13.47 -22.83 -9.86
N ASP A 211 12.57 -22.75 -10.85
CA ASP A 211 12.87 -22.20 -12.17
C ASP A 211 13.05 -20.67 -12.06
N PRO A 212 14.26 -20.13 -12.31
CA PRO A 212 14.51 -18.69 -12.23
C PRO A 212 13.66 -17.88 -13.21
N ARG A 213 13.26 -18.46 -14.35
CA ARG A 213 12.42 -17.75 -15.33
C ARG A 213 11.03 -17.50 -14.77
N LEU A 214 10.44 -18.52 -14.14
CA LEU A 214 9.13 -18.40 -13.52
C LEU A 214 9.18 -17.45 -12.31
N SER A 215 10.24 -17.51 -11.50
CA SER A 215 10.44 -16.58 -10.39
C SER A 215 10.53 -15.12 -10.86
N GLU A 216 11.31 -14.84 -11.92
CA GLU A 216 11.35 -13.50 -12.51
C GLU A 216 9.99 -13.08 -13.08
N GLU A 217 9.23 -14.00 -13.67
CA GLU A 217 7.87 -13.68 -14.13
C GLU A 217 6.93 -13.32 -12.97
N VAL A 218 7.08 -13.96 -11.80
CA VAL A 218 6.35 -13.57 -10.58
C VAL A 218 6.74 -12.15 -10.16
N VAL A 219 8.04 -11.85 -10.07
CA VAL A 219 8.56 -10.51 -9.74
C VAL A 219 7.98 -9.48 -10.70
N ALA A 220 8.10 -9.71 -12.01
CA ALA A 220 7.67 -8.80 -13.06
C ALA A 220 6.16 -8.52 -13.05
N LYS A 221 5.34 -9.51 -12.68
CA LYS A 221 3.86 -9.41 -12.65
C LYS A 221 3.30 -8.88 -11.34
N LEU A 222 4.07 -8.90 -10.25
CA LEU A 222 3.65 -8.32 -8.98
C LEU A 222 3.22 -6.85 -9.17
N LYS A 223 2.06 -6.48 -8.61
CA LYS A 223 1.61 -5.08 -8.57
C LYS A 223 1.89 -4.46 -7.20
N VAL A 224 2.00 -3.14 -7.19
CA VAL A 224 2.05 -2.33 -5.97
C VAL A 224 1.03 -1.21 -6.06
N GLY A 225 0.50 -0.73 -4.93
CA GLY A 225 -0.31 0.48 -4.90
C GLY A 225 0.59 1.71 -4.90
N VAL A 226 0.24 2.77 -5.62
CA VAL A 226 1.05 4.00 -5.68
C VAL A 226 0.15 5.22 -5.57
N HIS A 227 0.34 5.99 -4.51
CA HIS A 227 -0.03 7.41 -4.47
C HIS A 227 1.24 8.22 -4.76
N PRO A 228 1.43 8.77 -5.97
CA PRO A 228 2.67 9.47 -6.33
C PRO A 228 2.80 10.85 -5.66
N ASP A 229 1.67 11.40 -5.22
CA ASP A 229 1.56 12.72 -4.61
C ASP A 229 0.30 12.76 -3.74
N THR A 230 0.44 12.61 -2.43
CA THR A 230 -0.70 12.62 -1.51
C THR A 230 -0.41 13.47 -0.28
N SER A 231 -1.44 14.15 0.25
CA SER A 231 -1.27 15.10 1.34
C SER A 231 -1.02 14.42 2.68
N VAL A 232 -0.07 15.01 3.42
CA VAL A 232 0.14 14.71 4.83
C VAL A 232 -0.84 15.56 5.64
N VAL A 233 -1.75 14.91 6.38
CA VAL A 233 -2.80 15.62 7.12
C VAL A 233 -2.20 16.60 8.11
N ASN A 234 -2.81 17.79 8.23
CA ASN A 234 -2.38 18.91 9.06
C ASN A 234 -0.99 19.47 8.71
N HIS A 235 -0.43 19.15 7.54
CA HIS A 235 0.85 19.66 7.03
C HIS A 235 0.68 20.20 5.60
N SER A 236 1.59 21.06 5.16
CA SER A 236 1.47 21.79 3.89
C SER A 236 2.12 21.11 2.68
N HIS A 237 2.68 19.91 2.87
CA HIS A 237 3.40 19.18 1.84
C HIS A 237 2.79 17.81 1.58
N ASN A 238 3.16 17.28 0.42
CA ASN A 238 2.75 15.96 -0.03
C ASN A 238 3.96 15.01 -0.04
N VAL A 239 3.66 13.72 -0.04
CA VAL A 239 4.63 12.63 -0.17
C VAL A 239 4.15 11.62 -1.20
N CYS A 240 5.04 10.71 -1.58
CA CYS A 240 4.67 9.53 -2.34
C CYS A 240 4.63 8.31 -1.40
N GLN A 241 3.56 7.52 -1.47
CA GLN A 241 3.45 6.23 -0.78
C GLN A 241 3.35 5.10 -1.78
N VAL A 242 4.20 4.09 -1.61
CA VAL A 242 4.21 2.84 -2.38
C VAL A 242 3.78 1.71 -1.46
N PHE A 243 2.58 1.19 -1.68
CA PHE A 243 1.95 0.14 -0.87
C PHE A 243 2.43 -1.22 -1.36
N CYS A 244 3.27 -1.85 -0.54
CA CYS A 244 3.88 -3.13 -0.83
C CYS A 244 3.38 -4.18 0.15
N SER A 245 2.79 -5.25 -0.37
CA SER A 245 2.44 -6.41 0.44
C SER A 245 3.60 -7.37 0.56
N ALA A 246 3.82 -7.87 1.77
CA ALA A 246 4.54 -9.11 1.99
C ALA A 246 3.56 -10.29 1.95
N LEU A 247 4.10 -11.52 1.90
CA LEU A 247 3.31 -12.72 2.17
C LEU A 247 3.06 -12.87 3.68
N PRO A 248 1.86 -13.31 4.10
CA PRO A 248 1.47 -13.37 5.51
C PRO A 248 2.01 -14.65 6.20
N VAL A 249 3.32 -14.88 6.14
CA VAL A 249 3.99 -16.11 6.66
C VAL A 249 3.62 -16.38 8.13
N ALA A 250 3.54 -15.34 8.96
CA ALA A 250 3.18 -15.45 10.38
C ALA A 250 1.71 -15.89 10.64
N TYR A 251 0.85 -15.86 9.63
CA TYR A 251 -0.54 -16.30 9.70
C TYR A 251 -0.73 -17.74 9.19
N SER A 252 0.35 -18.37 8.74
CA SER A 252 0.36 -19.73 8.20
C SER A 252 0.75 -20.75 9.27
N ALA A 253 0.26 -21.99 9.13
CA ALA A 253 0.74 -23.13 9.90
C ALA A 253 1.90 -23.87 9.20
N LEU A 254 2.27 -23.46 7.99
CA LEU A 254 3.37 -24.04 7.23
C LEU A 254 4.73 -23.58 7.77
N PRO A 255 5.78 -24.38 7.59
CA PRO A 255 7.14 -23.94 7.89
C PRO A 255 7.56 -22.80 6.96
N ASP A 256 8.37 -21.87 7.46
CA ASP A 256 8.87 -20.69 6.72
C ASP A 256 9.56 -21.08 5.41
N GLU A 257 10.23 -22.24 5.36
CA GLU A 257 10.90 -22.74 4.16
C GLU A 257 9.95 -23.01 2.99
N ALA A 258 8.68 -23.35 3.28
CA ALA A 258 7.66 -23.54 2.24
C ALA A 258 7.30 -22.22 1.55
N TRP A 259 7.43 -21.09 2.26
CA TRP A 259 7.15 -19.75 1.76
C TRP A 259 8.36 -19.11 1.06
N ALA A 260 9.57 -19.47 1.49
CA ALA A 260 10.80 -18.74 1.18
C ALA A 260 10.93 -18.30 -0.29
N LYS A 261 10.74 -19.22 -1.26
CA LYS A 261 10.87 -18.88 -2.68
C LYS A 261 9.84 -17.86 -3.16
N PHE A 262 8.59 -18.03 -2.75
CA PHE A 262 7.54 -17.10 -3.15
C PHE A 262 7.68 -15.75 -2.43
N ALA A 263 8.02 -15.79 -1.14
CA ALA A 263 8.27 -14.60 -0.33
C ALA A 263 9.41 -13.76 -0.90
N CYS A 264 10.53 -14.38 -1.29
CA CYS A 264 11.64 -13.66 -1.94
C CYS A 264 11.20 -12.98 -3.23
N CYS A 265 10.42 -13.65 -4.10
CA CYS A 265 9.93 -13.02 -5.34
C CYS A 265 9.05 -11.78 -5.04
N VAL A 266 8.15 -11.90 -4.06
CA VAL A 266 7.27 -10.79 -3.65
C VAL A 266 8.09 -9.63 -3.07
N LEU A 267 9.08 -9.92 -2.23
CA LEU A 267 9.93 -8.90 -1.63
C LEU A 267 10.83 -8.22 -2.66
N GLU A 268 11.49 -8.97 -3.53
CA GLU A 268 12.29 -8.44 -4.64
C GLU A 268 11.45 -7.47 -5.49
N GLY A 269 10.25 -7.89 -5.89
CA GLY A 269 9.34 -7.02 -6.64
C GLY A 269 8.91 -5.78 -5.87
N ALA A 270 8.63 -5.89 -4.57
CA ALA A 270 8.25 -4.75 -3.72
C ALA A 270 9.35 -3.69 -3.60
N TYR A 271 10.61 -4.11 -3.36
CA TYR A 271 11.74 -3.19 -3.30
C TYR A 271 12.07 -2.60 -4.68
N GLU A 272 12.04 -3.42 -5.73
CA GLU A 272 12.26 -2.95 -7.10
C GLU A 272 11.22 -1.91 -7.51
N ALA A 273 9.93 -2.19 -7.28
CA ALA A 273 8.85 -1.26 -7.61
C ALA A 273 9.01 0.09 -6.89
N THR A 274 9.37 0.06 -5.60
CA THR A 274 9.59 1.28 -4.82
C THR A 274 10.71 2.13 -5.40
N LEU A 275 11.85 1.50 -5.74
CA LEU A 275 12.99 2.19 -6.34
C LEU A 275 12.67 2.69 -7.75
N ALA A 276 11.89 1.93 -8.53
CA ALA A 276 11.45 2.35 -9.86
C ALA A 276 10.51 3.58 -9.79
N VAL A 277 9.55 3.60 -8.85
CA VAL A 277 8.71 4.77 -8.58
C VAL A 277 9.56 5.98 -8.21
N ALA A 278 10.56 5.80 -7.34
CA ALA A 278 11.48 6.88 -6.97
C ALA A 278 12.33 7.38 -8.14
N ALA A 279 12.80 6.48 -9.00
CA ALA A 279 13.55 6.82 -10.21
C ALA A 279 12.68 7.65 -11.17
N LEU A 280 11.42 7.27 -11.36
CA LEU A 280 10.46 8.02 -12.17
C LEU A 280 10.18 9.41 -11.57
N ALA A 281 9.97 9.51 -10.26
CA ALA A 281 9.78 10.79 -9.59
C ALA A 281 11.01 11.70 -9.70
N ALA A 282 12.22 11.13 -9.59
CA ALA A 282 13.47 11.87 -9.74
C ALA A 282 13.68 12.37 -11.18
N ALA A 283 13.39 11.53 -12.18
CA ALA A 283 13.45 11.90 -13.59
C ALA A 283 12.42 12.99 -13.92
N GLN A 284 11.16 12.85 -13.51
CA GLN A 284 10.13 13.86 -13.77
C GLN A 284 10.49 15.23 -13.17
N ARG A 285 11.09 15.24 -11.98
CA ARG A 285 11.43 16.47 -11.25
C ARG A 285 12.85 16.98 -11.54
N GLN A 286 13.63 16.23 -12.32
CA GLN A 286 15.05 16.50 -12.61
C GLN A 286 15.87 16.80 -11.35
N ARG A 287 15.58 16.09 -10.25
CA ARG A 287 16.27 16.27 -8.97
C ARG A 287 16.26 14.97 -8.17
N ARG A 288 17.17 14.88 -7.20
CA ARG A 288 17.17 13.79 -6.22
C ARG A 288 15.87 13.76 -5.41
N VAL A 289 15.42 12.55 -5.12
CA VAL A 289 14.28 12.25 -4.26
C VAL A 289 14.76 11.35 -3.12
N SER A 290 14.35 11.65 -1.89
CA SER A 290 14.59 10.78 -0.74
C SER A 290 13.68 9.58 -0.81
N VAL A 291 14.22 8.40 -0.51
CA VAL A 291 13.47 7.14 -0.48
C VAL A 291 13.63 6.50 0.89
N PHE A 292 12.51 6.21 1.54
CA PHE A 292 12.44 5.49 2.79
C PHE A 292 11.99 4.07 2.53
N LEU A 293 12.94 3.14 2.53
CA LEU A 293 12.68 1.71 2.50
C LEU A 293 12.41 1.21 3.91
N THR A 294 11.52 0.23 4.02
CA THR A 294 11.14 -0.38 5.28
C THR A 294 11.47 -1.86 5.25
N LYS A 295 11.52 -2.50 6.42
CA LYS A 295 11.53 -3.97 6.47
C LYS A 295 10.08 -4.44 6.32
N LEU A 296 9.76 -5.01 5.18
CA LEU A 296 8.50 -5.72 4.99
C LEU A 296 8.53 -7.06 5.76
N GLY A 297 7.37 -7.56 6.17
CA GLY A 297 7.27 -8.87 6.84
C GLY A 297 7.67 -10.02 5.90
N GLY A 298 7.84 -11.23 6.45
CA GLY A 298 8.10 -12.43 5.64
C GLY A 298 9.55 -12.65 5.19
N GLY A 299 10.48 -11.75 5.55
CA GLY A 299 11.94 -11.97 5.47
C GLY A 299 12.65 -11.23 4.35
#